data_AF-A0A8T4D6P3-F1
#
_entry.id   AF-A0A8T4D6P3-F1
#
_cell.length_a   1.000
_cell.length_b   1.000
_cell.length_c   1.000
_cell.angle_alpha   90.00
_cell.angle_beta   90.00
_cell.angle_gamma   90.00
#
_symmetry.space_group_name_H-M   'P 1'
#
loop_
_entity.id
_entity.type
_entity.pdbx_description
1 polymer ?
#
loop_
_entity_poly.entity_id
_entity_poly.type
_entity_poly.pdbx_seq_one_letter_code
_entity_poly.pdbx_strand_id
1 'polypeptide(L)' 'MQRTKGAINVTEESVDNILGYVTAYLEDAKYYKAQEKFETSLTSVAYCEGLLDALRLLGAVNFEWPAKAERKK' A
#
# COMPACT_ATOMS: atom_id res chain seq x y z
N MET A 1 -19.65 2.77 8.59
CA MET A 1 -18.78 3.74 7.90
C MET A 1 -19.67 4.80 7.25
N GLN A 2 -19.36 6.09 7.41
CA GLN A 2 -20.16 7.19 6.83
C GLN A 2 -19.27 7.98 5.87
N ARG A 3 -19.74 8.17 4.62
CA ARG A 3 -19.03 8.98 3.63
C ARG A 3 -19.22 10.47 3.96
N THR A 4 -18.13 11.22 4.00
CA THR A 4 -18.18 12.69 4.04
C THR A 4 -18.82 13.22 2.76
N LYS A 5 -19.82 14.10 2.90
CA LYS A 5 -20.50 14.74 1.78
C LYS A 5 -19.66 15.94 1.29
N GLY A 6 -19.31 15.96 0.02
CA GLY A 6 -18.53 17.04 -0.61
C GLY A 6 -17.59 16.52 -1.70
N ALA A 7 -16.95 17.44 -2.41
CA ALA A 7 -15.81 17.11 -3.26
C ALA A 7 -14.62 16.70 -2.36
N ILE A 8 -13.97 15.60 -2.71
CA ILE A 8 -12.73 15.15 -2.06
C ILE A 8 -11.58 15.72 -2.88
N ASN A 9 -10.75 16.57 -2.26
CA ASN A 9 -9.53 17.07 -2.88
C ASN A 9 -8.36 16.22 -2.38
N VAL A 10 -7.64 15.59 -3.31
CA VAL A 10 -6.40 14.87 -3.01
C VAL A 10 -5.25 15.83 -3.30
N THR A 11 -4.49 16.20 -2.27
CA THR A 11 -3.32 17.09 -2.38
C THR A 11 -2.04 16.28 -2.45
N GLU A 12 -0.98 16.83 -3.04
CA GLU A 12 0.35 16.21 -3.08
C GLU A 12 0.84 15.82 -1.68
N GLU A 13 0.72 16.73 -0.70
CA GLU A 13 1.05 16.46 0.70
C GLU A 13 0.30 15.24 1.27
N SER A 14 -1.00 15.10 0.97
CA SER A 14 -1.78 13.95 1.42
C SER A 14 -1.32 12.64 0.77
N VAL A 15 -0.91 12.70 -0.51
CA VAL A 15 -0.35 11.55 -1.23
C VAL A 15 1.01 11.17 -0.64
N ASP A 16 1.90 12.14 -0.42
CA ASP A 16 3.22 11.92 0.17
C ASP A 16 3.14 11.32 1.57
N ASN A 17 2.20 11.79 2.40
CA ASN A 17 1.94 11.22 3.71
C ASN A 17 1.51 9.74 3.62
N ILE A 18 0.61 9.41 2.67
CA ILE A 18 0.18 8.02 2.46
C ILE A 18 1.33 7.17 1.91
N LEU A 19 2.16 7.68 1.00
CA LEU A 19 3.35 7.00 0.51
C LEU A 19 4.38 6.76 1.63
N GLY A 20 4.46 7.67 2.60
CA GLY A 20 5.22 7.48 3.83
C GLY A 20 4.72 6.26 4.63
N TYR A 21 3.41 6.12 4.80
CA TYR A 21 2.83 4.92 5.44
C TYR A 21 3.09 3.65 4.63
N VAL A 22 2.90 3.68 3.30
CA VAL A 22 3.21 2.53 2.43
C VAL A 22 4.65 2.05 2.64
N THR A 23 5.60 2.98 2.72
CA THR A 23 7.01 2.68 2.94
C THR A 23 7.24 2.08 4.32
N ALA A 24 6.67 2.68 5.38
CA ALA A 24 6.82 2.20 6.74
C ALA A 24 6.26 0.77 6.92
N TYR A 25 5.05 0.50 6.44
CA TYR A 25 4.44 -0.82 6.54
C TYR A 25 5.14 -1.87 5.68
N LEU A 26 5.83 -1.46 4.60
CA LEU A 26 6.65 -2.37 3.80
C LEU A 26 7.90 -2.80 4.58
N GLU A 27 8.52 -1.87 5.30
CA GLU A 27 9.62 -2.18 6.20
C GLU A 27 9.15 -3.07 7.37
N ASP A 28 7.96 -2.82 7.92
CA ASP A 28 7.36 -3.71 8.92
C ASP A 28 7.13 -5.12 8.37
N ALA A 29 6.62 -5.24 7.15
CA ALA A 29 6.41 -6.53 6.50
C ALA A 29 7.73 -7.31 6.37
N LYS A 30 8.80 -6.64 5.95
CA LYS A 30 10.15 -7.23 5.87
C LYS A 30 10.68 -7.62 7.26
N TYR A 31 10.50 -6.76 8.25
CA TYR A 31 10.91 -7.01 9.63
C TYR A 31 10.22 -8.24 10.21
N TYR A 32 8.88 -8.31 10.15
CA TYR A 32 8.12 -9.43 10.70
C TYR A 32 8.37 -10.72 9.94
N LYS A 33 8.63 -10.66 8.63
CA LYS A 33 9.05 -11.83 7.84
C LYS A 33 10.38 -12.39 8.34
N ALA A 34 11.36 -11.52 8.59
CA ALA A 34 12.68 -11.93 9.08
C ALA A 34 12.62 -12.58 10.47
N GLN A 35 11.61 -12.23 11.26
CA GLN A 35 11.33 -12.80 12.58
C GLN A 35 10.39 -14.02 12.53
N GLU A 36 10.13 -14.59 11.34
CA GLU A 36 9.21 -15.71 11.09
C GLU A 36 7.75 -15.47 11.55
N LYS A 37 7.36 -14.20 11.75
CA LYS A 37 5.99 -13.78 12.08
C LYS A 37 5.20 -13.53 10.79
N PHE A 38 4.88 -14.62 10.10
CA PHE A 38 4.34 -14.56 8.74
C PHE A 38 2.95 -13.92 8.66
N GLU A 39 2.08 -14.12 9.64
CA GLU A 39 0.74 -13.54 9.66
C GLU A 39 0.78 -12.02 9.77
N THR A 40 1.64 -11.51 10.66
CA THR A 40 1.86 -10.06 10.82
C THR A 40 2.53 -9.49 9.58
N SER A 41 3.55 -10.15 9.05
CA SER A 41 4.22 -9.75 7.80
C SER A 41 3.24 -9.65 6.63
N LEU A 42 2.39 -10.67 6.45
CA LEU A 42 1.38 -10.71 5.39
C LEU A 42 0.35 -9.58 5.56
N THR A 43 -0.08 -9.32 6.79
CA THR A 43 -1.02 -8.24 7.10
C THR A 43 -0.40 -6.87 6.80
N SER A 44 0.87 -6.66 7.16
CA SER A 44 1.59 -5.41 6.88
C SER A 44 1.73 -5.15 5.38
N VAL A 45 2.13 -6.15 4.58
CA VAL A 45 2.26 -5.96 3.12
C VAL A 45 0.92 -5.77 2.43
N ALA A 46 -0.13 -6.51 2.85
CA ALA A 46 -1.48 -6.34 2.29
C ALA A 46 -2.04 -4.93 2.56
N TYR A 47 -1.69 -4.32 3.70
CA TYR A 47 -2.04 -2.94 4.00
C TYR A 47 -1.33 -1.95 3.06
N CYS A 48 -0.04 -2.13 2.80
CA CYS A 48 0.71 -1.33 1.80
C CYS A 48 0.05 -1.38 0.41
N GLU A 49 -0.23 -2.60 -0.06
CA GLU A 49 -0.80 -2.85 -1.37
C GLU A 49 -2.18 -2.19 -1.49
N GLY A 50 -3.03 -2.33 -0.46
CA GLY A 50 -4.34 -1.70 -0.41
C GLY A 50 -4.31 -0.16 -0.43
N LEU A 51 -3.34 0.46 0.27
CA LEU A 51 -3.14 1.90 0.22
C LEU A 51 -2.70 2.38 -1.17
N LEU A 52 -1.75 1.68 -1.79
CA LEU A 52 -1.28 1.98 -3.14
C LEU A 52 -2.39 1.83 -4.19
N ASP A 53 -3.15 0.74 -4.11
CA ASP A 53 -4.28 0.51 -5.01
C ASP A 53 -5.36 1.59 -4.84
N ALA A 54 -5.66 2.01 -3.60
CA ALA A 54 -6.61 3.10 -3.34
C ALA A 54 -6.14 4.44 -3.96
N LEU A 55 -4.86 4.80 -3.80
CA LEU A 55 -4.28 5.99 -4.44
C LEU A 55 -4.37 5.89 -5.97
N ARG A 56 -4.10 4.72 -6.55
CA ARG A 56 -4.22 4.48 -7.98
C ARG A 56 -5.65 4.62 -8.47
N LEU A 57 -6.63 4.07 -7.74
CA LEU A 57 -8.06 4.19 -8.07
C LEU A 57 -8.55 5.64 -8.01
N LEU A 58 -7.94 6.47 -7.15
CA LEU A 58 -8.20 7.91 -7.08
C LEU A 58 -7.45 8.72 -8.17
N GLY A 59 -6.62 8.07 -8.99
CA GLY A 59 -5.80 8.73 -10.01
C GLY A 59 -4.60 9.51 -9.45
N ALA A 60 -4.27 9.33 -8.17
CA ALA A 60 -3.21 10.07 -7.49
C ALA A 60 -1.81 9.51 -7.79
N VAL A 61 -1.71 8.23 -8.16
CA VAL A 61 -0.46 7.57 -8.54
C VAL A 61 -0.69 6.69 -9.77
N ASN A 62 0.37 6.43 -10.53
CA ASN A 62 0.34 5.56 -11.70
C ASN A 62 1.42 4.48 -11.60
N PHE A 63 1.02 3.23 -11.47
CA PHE A 63 1.91 2.07 -11.45
C PHE A 63 1.16 0.80 -11.90
N GLU A 64 1.92 -0.25 -12.20
CA GLU A 64 1.38 -1.56 -12.54
C GLU A 64 2.00 -2.65 -11.67
N TRP A 65 1.16 -3.58 -11.19
CA TRP A 65 1.65 -4.79 -10.54
C TRP A 65 2.25 -5.73 -11.59
N PRO A 66 3.35 -6.44 -11.28
CA PRO A 66 3.93 -7.39 -12.20
C PRO A 66 2.93 -8.52 -12.46
N ALA A 67 2.43 -8.61 -13.69
CA ALA A 67 1.56 -9.70 -14.14
C ALA A 67 2.41 -10.98 -14.19
N LYS A 68 2.31 -11.81 -13.14
CA LYS A 68 3.03 -13.09 -12.98
C LYS A 68 4.44 -13.07 -13.59
N ALA A 69 5.43 -12.62 -12.83
CA ALA A 69 6.78 -13.04 -13.10
C ALA A 69 6.77 -14.58 -13.20
N GLU A 70 7.22 -15.12 -14.32
CA GLU A 70 7.53 -16.55 -14.43
C GLU A 70 8.35 -16.90 -13.19
N ARG A 71 7.78 -17.68 -12.26
CA ARG A 71 8.57 -18.33 -11.22
C ARG A 71 9.50 -19.25 -12.00
N LYS A 72 10.71 -18.78 -12.30
CA LYS A 72 11.80 -19.68 -12.67
C LYS A 72 11.96 -20.62 -11.48
N LYS A 73 11.50 -21.85 -11.70
CA LYS A 73 11.67 -22.99 -10.80
C LYS A 73 13.15 -23.23 -10.55
#